data_AF-A0A821C9D7-F1
#
_entry.id   AF-A0A821C9D7-F1
#
_cell.length_a   1.000
_cell.length_b   1.000
_cell.length_c   1.000
_cell.angle_alpha   90.00
_cell.angle_beta   90.00
_cell.angle_gamma   90.00
#
_symmetry.space_group_name_H-M   'P 1'
#
loop_
_entity.id
_entity.type
_entity.pdbx_description
1 polymer ?
#
loop_
_entity_poly.entity_id
_entity_poly.type
_entity_poly.pdbx_seq_one_letter_code
_entity_poly.pdbx_strand_id
1 'polypeptide(L)'
;MSSSLTTPSTFNAISNEILDYFDIHREKLPLLIIVYLLTIIWIIYLILYHSRVQGIILSYILKRFYFKDAIQMKFDSFSISFISGSIMFRNLHYTTGSYFVCVRDGCLTFRYWSRTNKKSVIRLQIKLNHVDILFSTPIRSNTFSETNNLNDDLHKGSIHEIPTKADDAQSVNTVKDNEEGFLVQSLRSLFPAIEIKVDHGRISIRHDTLPYSLSIRFNTMNSVFTSESPSKHAPQIDLMTLIYSLTYKNLRIQFYRNEAYQGEHKD
;
A
#
# COMPACT_ATOMS: atom_id res chain seq x y z
N MET A 1 -23.29 79.86 12.35
CA MET A 1 -22.40 79.07 13.21
C MET A 1 -22.83 77.63 13.10
N SER A 2 -22.01 76.81 12.45
CA SER A 2 -22.26 75.42 12.09
C SER A 2 -22.14 74.50 13.30
N SER A 3 -23.24 73.88 13.72
CA SER A 3 -23.25 72.77 14.68
C SER A 3 -22.91 71.46 13.94
N SER A 4 -21.69 70.96 14.15
CA SER A 4 -21.24 69.67 13.65
C SER A 4 -21.95 68.53 14.39
N LEU A 5 -22.85 67.83 13.70
CA LEU A 5 -23.45 66.58 14.15
C LEU A 5 -22.43 65.45 13.88
N THR A 6 -21.58 65.13 14.86
CA THR A 6 -20.71 63.96 14.78
C THR A 6 -21.53 62.71 15.07
N THR A 7 -21.85 61.96 14.01
CA THR A 7 -22.33 60.59 14.13
C THR A 7 -21.22 59.76 14.78
N PRO A 8 -21.46 59.08 15.92
CA PRO A 8 -20.48 58.15 16.46
C PRO A 8 -20.25 57.08 15.39
N SER A 9 -18.99 56.94 14.98
CA SER A 9 -18.55 55.99 13.98
C SER A 9 -19.09 54.61 14.32
N THR A 10 -19.72 53.94 13.36
CA THR A 10 -20.28 52.58 13.49
C THR A 10 -19.28 51.59 14.12
N PHE A 11 -17.99 51.81 13.90
CA PHE A 11 -16.90 51.08 14.54
C PHE A 11 -16.87 51.19 16.07
N ASN A 12 -17.13 52.38 16.63
CA ASN A 12 -17.16 52.59 18.08
C ASN A 12 -18.40 51.93 18.72
N ALA A 13 -19.52 51.88 17.99
CA ALA A 13 -20.70 51.15 18.45
C ALA A 13 -20.42 49.64 18.51
N ILE A 14 -19.82 49.06 17.46
CA ILE A 14 -19.43 47.65 17.41
C ILE A 14 -18.40 47.31 18.50
N SER A 15 -17.40 48.18 18.73
CA SER A 15 -16.41 47.92 19.78
C SER A 15 -17.02 47.93 21.18
N ASN A 16 -17.99 48.82 21.43
CA ASN A 16 -18.67 48.90 22.72
C ASN A 16 -19.61 47.72 22.95
N GLU A 17 -20.31 47.25 21.91
CA GLU A 17 -21.12 46.01 21.99
C GLU A 17 -20.25 44.78 22.27
N ILE A 18 -19.08 44.68 21.64
CA ILE A 18 -18.13 43.59 21.88
C ILE A 18 -17.59 43.65 23.32
N LEU A 19 -17.25 44.83 23.82
CA LEU A 19 -16.78 45.03 25.20
C LEU A 19 -17.86 44.67 26.23
N ASP A 20 -19.11 45.08 26.01
CA ASP A 20 -20.25 44.74 26.87
C ASP A 20 -20.49 43.22 26.88
N TYR A 21 -20.42 42.57 25.72
CA TYR A 21 -20.49 41.12 25.60
C TYR A 21 -19.37 40.40 26.36
N PHE A 22 -18.15 40.92 26.31
CA PHE A 22 -17.02 40.38 27.05
C PHE A 22 -17.19 40.54 28.57
N ASP A 23 -17.74 41.65 29.04
CA ASP A 23 -17.94 41.91 30.47
C ASP A 23 -19.06 41.04 31.05
N ILE A 24 -20.17 40.89 30.32
CA ILE A 24 -21.30 40.00 30.67
C ILE A 24 -20.85 38.52 30.77
N HIS A 25 -19.87 38.11 29.95
CA HIS A 25 -19.39 36.73 29.90
C HIS A 25 -17.99 36.52 30.47
N ARG A 26 -17.50 37.46 31.29
CA ARG A 26 -16.14 37.47 31.85
C ARG A 26 -15.73 36.16 32.53
N GLU A 27 -16.67 35.49 33.19
CA GLU A 27 -16.43 34.19 33.87
C GLU A 27 -16.17 33.03 32.89
N LYS A 28 -16.69 33.11 31.66
CA LYS A 28 -16.57 32.06 30.63
C LYS A 28 -15.40 32.28 29.67
N LEU A 29 -14.84 33.48 29.63
CA LEU A 29 -13.67 33.83 28.81
C LEU A 29 -12.45 32.92 29.02
N PRO A 30 -12.02 32.58 30.26
CA PRO A 30 -10.88 31.70 30.43
C PRO A 30 -11.11 30.31 29.82
N LEU A 31 -12.33 29.76 29.96
CA LEU A 31 -12.69 28.48 29.35
C LEU A 31 -12.67 28.56 27.82
N LEU A 32 -13.19 29.65 27.25
CA LEU A 32 -13.18 29.89 25.81
C LEU A 32 -11.75 29.93 25.24
N ILE A 33 -10.83 30.61 25.93
CA ILE A 33 -9.40 30.66 25.55
C ILE A 33 -8.79 29.25 25.60
N ILE A 34 -9.08 28.47 26.64
CA ILE A 34 -8.58 27.09 26.77
C ILE A 34 -9.09 26.21 25.63
N VAL A 35 -10.38 26.27 25.31
CA VAL A 35 -10.97 25.52 24.19
C VAL A 35 -10.35 25.96 22.86
N TYR A 36 -10.13 27.26 22.66
CA TYR A 36 -9.47 27.79 21.47
C TYR A 36 -8.04 27.25 21.32
N LEU A 37 -7.22 27.29 22.38
CA LEU A 37 -5.87 26.73 22.35
C LEU A 37 -5.89 25.21 22.11
N LEU A 38 -6.81 24.48 22.75
CA LEU A 38 -6.97 23.04 22.56
C LEU A 38 -7.35 22.70 21.11
N THR A 39 -8.25 23.48 20.50
CA THR A 39 -8.63 23.29 19.09
C THR A 39 -7.47 23.58 18.14
N ILE A 40 -6.64 24.60 18.40
CA ILE A 40 -5.43 24.84 17.61
C ILE A 40 -4.46 23.65 17.71
N ILE A 41 -4.18 23.18 18.93
CA ILE A 41 -3.31 22.02 19.15
C ILE A 41 -3.86 20.78 18.44
N TRP A 42 -5.19 20.57 18.51
CA TRP A 42 -5.88 19.48 17.83
C TRP A 42 -5.75 19.56 16.30
N ILE A 43 -5.94 20.74 15.71
CA ILE A 43 -5.78 20.95 14.26
C ILE A 43 -4.33 20.70 13.84
N ILE A 44 -3.35 21.20 14.61
CA ILE A 44 -1.92 20.94 14.35
C ILE A 44 -1.64 19.44 14.40
N TYR A 45 -2.19 18.72 15.38
CA TYR A 45 -2.08 17.27 15.47
C TYR A 45 -2.68 16.56 14.24
N LEU A 46 -3.88 16.96 13.81
CA LEU A 46 -4.52 16.39 12.63
C LEU A 46 -3.70 16.62 11.36
N ILE A 47 -3.05 17.78 11.21
CA ILE A 47 -2.24 18.06 10.01
C ILE A 47 -0.91 17.31 10.04
N LEU A 48 -0.23 17.23 11.19
CA LEU A 48 1.15 16.71 11.28
C LEU A 48 1.26 15.22 11.60
N TYR A 49 0.37 14.69 12.44
CA TYR A 49 0.51 13.34 13.01
C TYR A 49 -0.54 12.35 12.53
N HIS A 50 -1.67 12.81 12.00
CA HIS A 50 -2.74 11.94 11.54
C HIS A 50 -2.25 10.87 10.55
N SER A 51 -1.44 11.26 9.55
CA SER A 51 -0.91 10.33 8.54
C SER A 51 0.10 9.31 9.10
N ARG A 52 0.86 9.67 10.13
CA ARG A 52 1.77 8.74 10.81
C ARG A 52 0.99 7.73 11.64
N VAL A 53 0.00 8.20 12.38
CA VAL A 53 -0.89 7.34 13.19
C VAL A 53 -1.65 6.37 12.29
N GLN A 54 -2.18 6.84 11.17
CA GLN A 54 -2.80 5.99 10.15
C GLN A 54 -1.82 4.94 9.59
N GLY A 55 -0.55 5.28 9.35
CA GLY A 55 0.48 4.35 8.90
C GLY A 55 0.77 3.23 9.91
N ILE A 56 0.86 3.57 11.19
CA ILE A 56 1.07 2.60 12.27
C ILE A 56 -0.14 1.67 12.40
N ILE A 57 -1.36 2.23 12.40
CA ILE A 57 -2.61 1.46 12.46
C ILE A 57 -2.70 0.50 11.26
N LEU A 58 -2.42 0.98 10.05
CA LEU A 58 -2.48 0.15 8.86
C LEU A 58 -1.44 -0.98 8.90
N SER A 59 -0.22 -0.69 9.33
CA SER A 59 0.83 -1.71 9.51
C SER A 59 0.38 -2.82 10.46
N TYR A 60 -0.26 -2.45 11.57
CA TYR A 60 -0.79 -3.39 12.55
C TYR A 60 -1.93 -4.24 11.98
N ILE A 61 -2.87 -3.61 11.27
CA ILE A 61 -3.99 -4.31 10.60
C ILE A 61 -3.45 -5.29 9.56
N LEU A 62 -2.53 -4.88 8.69
CA LEU A 62 -1.96 -5.76 7.65
C LEU A 62 -1.24 -6.96 8.26
N LYS A 63 -0.44 -6.73 9.30
CA LYS A 63 0.22 -7.82 10.04
C LYS A 63 -0.79 -8.82 10.61
N ARG A 64 -1.94 -8.34 11.09
CA ARG A 64 -2.97 -9.19 11.71
C ARG A 64 -3.77 -10.00 10.69
N PHE A 65 -4.15 -9.42 9.55
CA PHE A 65 -5.10 -10.04 8.63
C PHE A 65 -4.45 -10.84 7.50
N TYR A 66 -3.38 -10.32 6.88
CA TYR A 66 -2.92 -10.84 5.59
C TYR A 66 -1.63 -11.63 5.65
N PHE A 67 -0.79 -11.39 6.67
CA PHE A 67 0.61 -11.82 6.64
C PHE A 67 1.03 -12.58 7.91
N LYS A 68 0.30 -13.65 8.26
CA LYS A 68 0.71 -14.54 9.36
C LYS A 68 2.11 -15.14 9.14
N ASP A 69 2.51 -15.32 7.88
CA ASP A 69 3.79 -15.94 7.49
C ASP A 69 4.86 -14.93 7.02
N ALA A 70 4.51 -13.65 6.85
CA ALA A 70 5.51 -12.65 6.48
C ALA A 70 6.16 -12.05 7.73
N ILE A 71 7.49 -12.08 7.74
CA ILE A 71 8.28 -11.83 8.93
C ILE A 71 8.12 -10.38 9.38
N GLN A 72 8.16 -9.40 8.46
CA GLN A 72 7.99 -7.97 8.79
C GLN A 72 7.39 -7.17 7.60
N MET A 73 6.18 -6.65 7.80
CA MET A 73 5.63 -5.54 7.00
C MET A 73 5.60 -4.26 7.83
N LYS A 74 6.14 -3.16 7.32
CA LYS A 74 6.12 -1.86 8.01
C LYS A 74 5.88 -0.72 7.03
N PHE A 75 4.98 0.19 7.43
CA PHE A 75 4.79 1.49 6.81
C PHE A 75 5.23 2.59 7.79
N ASP A 76 5.87 3.64 7.31
CA ASP A 76 6.21 4.81 8.14
C ASP A 76 5.07 5.82 8.18
N SER A 77 4.44 6.08 7.03
CA SER A 77 3.27 6.94 6.97
C SER A 77 2.31 6.51 5.87
N PHE A 78 1.03 6.71 6.13
CA PHE A 78 -0.05 6.40 5.21
C PHE A 78 -1.06 7.54 5.23
N SER A 79 -1.52 7.98 4.06
CA SER A 79 -2.52 9.02 3.93
C SER A 79 -3.55 8.60 2.90
N ILE A 80 -4.83 8.72 3.26
CA ILE A 80 -5.96 8.43 2.38
C ILE A 80 -6.78 9.70 2.16
N SER A 81 -6.93 10.07 0.89
CA SER A 81 -7.75 11.20 0.45
C SER A 81 -8.99 10.68 -0.25
N PHE A 82 -10.11 10.59 0.48
CA PHE A 82 -11.37 10.06 -0.08
C PHE A 82 -11.86 10.89 -1.27
N ILE A 83 -11.83 12.22 -1.18
CA ILE A 83 -12.33 13.12 -2.24
C ILE A 83 -11.61 12.91 -3.59
N SER A 84 -10.31 12.62 -3.52
CA SER A 84 -9.47 12.39 -4.70
C SER A 84 -9.21 10.91 -4.96
N GLY A 85 -9.76 9.99 -4.16
CA GLY A 85 -9.45 8.56 -4.21
C GLY A 85 -7.93 8.26 -4.20
N SER A 86 -7.12 9.14 -3.61
CA SER A 86 -5.67 9.03 -3.63
C SER A 86 -5.17 8.46 -2.32
N ILE A 87 -4.39 7.40 -2.40
CA ILE A 87 -3.78 6.72 -1.27
C ILE A 87 -2.28 6.89 -1.42
N MET A 88 -1.66 7.57 -0.47
CA MET A 88 -0.22 7.77 -0.42
C MET A 88 0.37 6.95 0.72
N PHE A 89 1.49 6.30 0.45
CA PHE A 89 2.23 5.55 1.45
C PHE A 89 3.71 5.87 1.34
N ARG A 90 4.39 5.85 2.48
CA ARG A 90 5.82 6.12 2.56
C ARG A 90 6.52 5.00 3.30
N ASN A 91 7.70 4.67 2.81
CA ASN A 91 8.64 3.74 3.38
C ASN A 91 7.96 2.39 3.65
N LEU A 92 7.43 1.79 2.59
CA LEU A 92 6.91 0.43 2.62
C LEU A 92 8.11 -0.51 2.63
N HIS A 93 8.21 -1.31 3.69
CA HIS A 93 9.16 -2.41 3.80
C HIS A 93 8.38 -3.70 3.91
N TYR A 94 8.68 -4.63 3.01
CA TYR A 94 8.10 -5.95 3.00
C TYR A 94 9.20 -7.00 2.90
N THR A 95 9.38 -7.77 3.97
CA THR A 95 10.33 -8.88 4.00
C THR A 95 9.56 -10.20 4.07
N THR A 96 9.75 -11.01 3.03
CA THR A 96 9.40 -12.42 3.01
C THR A 96 10.70 -13.23 3.12
N GLY A 97 10.62 -14.49 3.56
CA GLY A 97 11.81 -15.35 3.67
C GLY A 97 12.70 -15.37 2.41
N SER A 98 12.10 -15.26 1.22
CA SER A 98 12.84 -15.40 -0.06
C SER A 98 13.00 -14.11 -0.87
N TYR A 99 12.40 -13.00 -0.44
CA TYR A 99 12.54 -11.73 -1.13
C TYR A 99 12.16 -10.55 -0.24
N PHE A 100 12.75 -9.40 -0.56
CA PHE A 100 12.60 -8.15 0.13
C PHE A 100 12.16 -7.07 -0.86
N VAL A 101 11.11 -6.35 -0.52
CA VAL A 101 10.59 -5.24 -1.31
C VAL A 101 10.58 -3.98 -0.46
N CYS A 102 11.22 -2.94 -0.97
CA CYS A 102 11.17 -1.59 -0.44
C CYS A 102 10.58 -0.63 -1.45
N VAL A 103 9.72 0.26 -0.98
CA VAL A 103 9.26 1.42 -1.75
C VAL A 103 9.38 2.64 -0.87
N ARG A 104 10.12 3.67 -1.31
CA ARG A 104 10.29 4.89 -0.52
C ARG A 104 9.04 5.74 -0.50
N ASP A 105 8.48 6.07 -1.65
CA ASP A 105 7.22 6.81 -1.74
C ASP A 105 6.32 6.14 -2.77
N GLY A 106 5.05 5.97 -2.45
CA GLY A 106 4.05 5.41 -3.35
C GLY A 106 2.77 6.21 -3.31
N CYS A 107 2.13 6.34 -4.46
CA CYS A 107 0.83 7.00 -4.61
C CYS A 107 -0.05 6.16 -5.54
N LEU A 108 -1.17 5.72 -5.00
CA LEU A 108 -2.23 5.01 -5.71
C LEU A 108 -3.41 5.96 -5.88
N THR A 109 -3.67 6.41 -7.10
CA THR A 109 -4.80 7.30 -7.38
C THR A 109 -5.89 6.54 -8.11
N PHE A 110 -7.05 6.45 -7.46
CA PHE A 110 -8.26 5.86 -8.03
C PHE A 110 -9.25 6.95 -8.43
N ARG A 111 -9.51 7.06 -9.73
CA ARG A 111 -10.45 8.02 -10.30
C ARG A 111 -11.86 7.45 -10.37
N TYR A 112 -12.48 7.19 -9.22
CA TYR A 112 -13.82 6.60 -9.15
C TYR A 112 -14.94 7.53 -9.62
N TRP A 113 -14.76 8.84 -9.48
CA TRP A 113 -15.77 9.85 -9.85
C TRP A 113 -15.84 10.10 -11.36
N SER A 114 -14.84 9.65 -12.13
CA SER A 114 -14.80 9.89 -13.57
C SER A 114 -15.74 8.91 -14.29
N ARG A 115 -17.02 9.31 -14.43
CA ARG A 115 -18.06 8.56 -15.14
C ARG A 115 -17.97 8.73 -16.67
N THR A 116 -16.76 8.83 -17.21
CA THR A 116 -16.57 8.95 -18.65
C THR A 116 -16.74 7.57 -19.30
N ASN A 117 -17.79 7.43 -20.10
CA ASN A 117 -18.09 6.24 -20.91
C ASN A 117 -17.34 6.21 -22.26
N LYS A 118 -16.43 7.18 -22.50
CA LYS A 118 -15.55 7.18 -23.67
C LYS A 118 -14.31 6.33 -23.36
N LYS A 119 -13.84 5.58 -24.36
CA LYS A 119 -12.82 4.51 -24.30
C LYS A 119 -11.59 4.81 -23.43
N SER A 120 -11.06 3.73 -22.83
CA SER A 120 -9.73 3.58 -22.21
C SER A 120 -9.22 4.73 -21.32
N VAL A 121 -10.11 5.36 -20.53
CA VAL A 121 -9.66 6.28 -19.47
C VAL A 121 -8.95 5.49 -18.37
N ILE A 122 -7.67 5.82 -18.12
CA ILE A 122 -6.88 5.27 -17.01
C ILE A 122 -7.58 5.62 -15.70
N ARG A 123 -8.15 4.60 -15.04
CA ARG A 123 -8.90 4.75 -13.78
C ARG A 123 -8.03 4.51 -12.56
N LEU A 124 -7.05 3.62 -12.69
CA LEU A 124 -6.09 3.32 -11.66
C LEU A 124 -4.71 3.78 -12.09
N GLN A 125 -4.13 4.71 -11.35
CA GLN A 125 -2.76 5.14 -11.55
C GLN A 125 -1.94 4.77 -10.31
N ILE A 126 -0.89 4.00 -10.51
CA ILE A 126 0.08 3.61 -9.48
C ILE A 126 1.37 4.34 -9.79
N LYS A 127 1.83 5.20 -8.88
CA LYS A 127 3.13 5.88 -8.96
C LYS A 127 4.00 5.36 -7.83
N LEU A 128 5.18 4.85 -8.16
CA LEU A 128 6.14 4.35 -7.18
C LEU A 128 7.48 5.05 -7.38
N ASN A 129 8.04 5.56 -6.30
CA ASN A 129 9.32 6.24 -6.29
C ASN A 129 10.31 5.39 -5.50
N HIS A 130 11.44 5.09 -6.12
CA HIS A 130 12.51 4.27 -5.54
C HIS A 130 12.02 2.91 -5.05
N VAL A 131 11.76 2.03 -6.01
CA VAL A 131 11.41 0.62 -5.77
C VAL A 131 12.69 -0.20 -5.74
N ASP A 132 12.92 -0.90 -4.64
CA ASP A 132 14.03 -1.84 -4.48
C ASP A 132 13.45 -3.22 -4.23
N ILE A 133 13.68 -4.15 -5.16
CA ILE A 133 13.29 -5.55 -5.03
C ILE A 133 14.56 -6.37 -4.96
N LEU A 134 14.73 -7.14 -3.89
CA LEU A 134 15.84 -8.04 -3.70
C LEU A 134 15.29 -9.46 -3.55
N PHE A 135 15.63 -10.33 -4.50
CA PHE A 135 15.43 -11.75 -4.37
C PHE A 135 16.68 -12.33 -3.71
N SER A 136 16.51 -12.95 -2.55
CA SER A 136 17.55 -13.66 -1.84
C SER A 136 16.94 -14.91 -1.27
N THR A 137 17.47 -16.08 -1.59
CA THR A 137 17.08 -17.30 -0.87
C THR A 137 17.43 -17.12 0.60
N PRO A 138 16.55 -17.50 1.54
CA PRO A 138 16.94 -17.53 2.94
C PRO A 138 17.96 -18.65 3.09
N ILE A 139 19.16 -18.33 3.57
CA ILE A 139 19.89 -19.31 4.37
C ILE A 139 18.94 -19.66 5.51
N ARG A 140 18.54 -20.92 5.57
CA ARG A 140 17.86 -21.49 6.72
C ARG A 140 18.81 -21.40 7.93
N SER A 141 18.88 -20.25 8.58
CA SER A 141 19.32 -20.15 9.96
C SER A 141 18.06 -20.06 10.84
N ASN A 142 17.47 -21.23 11.05
CA ASN A 142 16.75 -21.50 12.29
C ASN A 142 17.74 -21.24 13.44
N THR A 143 17.72 -20.07 14.04
CA THR A 143 18.38 -19.81 15.34
C THR A 143 17.84 -18.54 15.97
N PHE A 144 16.52 -18.36 16.04
CA PHE A 144 15.93 -17.48 17.05
C PHE A 144 14.43 -17.75 17.28
N SER A 145 14.10 -18.92 17.84
CA SER A 145 13.04 -19.10 18.86
C SER A 145 12.90 -20.58 19.26
N GLU A 146 14.01 -21.27 19.54
CA GLU A 146 14.05 -22.45 20.43
C GLU A 146 14.45 -21.97 21.83
N THR A 147 13.53 -21.32 22.53
CA THR A 147 13.49 -21.27 24.00
C THR A 147 12.09 -20.80 24.36
N ASN A 148 11.12 -21.71 24.27
CA ASN A 148 9.95 -21.74 25.13
C ASN A 148 9.20 -23.02 24.81
N ASN A 149 9.13 -23.90 25.80
CA ASN A 149 8.31 -25.12 25.88
C ASN A 149 9.01 -26.43 25.46
N LEU A 150 10.19 -26.67 26.03
CA LEU A 150 10.51 -28.03 26.52
C LEU A 150 9.93 -28.12 27.93
N ASN A 151 9.21 -29.22 28.21
CA ASN A 151 8.47 -29.59 29.41
C ASN A 151 6.96 -29.34 29.32
N ASP A 152 6.26 -30.24 28.62
CA ASP A 152 5.03 -30.82 29.17
C ASP A 152 4.82 -32.23 28.59
N ASP A 153 5.26 -33.21 29.37
CA ASP A 153 4.72 -34.56 29.55
C ASP A 153 4.10 -35.32 28.36
N LEU A 154 4.94 -36.18 27.79
CA LEU A 154 4.79 -37.64 27.86
C LEU A 154 3.39 -38.16 28.28
N HIS A 155 2.53 -38.55 27.33
CA HIS A 155 1.75 -39.80 27.43
C HIS A 155 1.00 -40.16 26.13
N LYS A 156 1.29 -41.39 25.64
CA LYS A 156 0.35 -42.35 25.04
C LYS A 156 -0.17 -42.01 23.62
N GLY A 157 0.01 -42.81 22.57
CA GLY A 157 0.50 -44.18 22.43
C GLY A 157 -0.16 -44.82 21.19
N SER A 158 0.57 -45.74 20.56
CA SER A 158 0.09 -46.82 19.69
C SER A 158 -0.28 -46.52 18.22
N ILE A 159 0.59 -47.03 17.36
CA ILE A 159 0.38 -47.48 15.99
C ILE A 159 -0.78 -48.50 15.93
N HIS A 160 -1.65 -48.43 14.92
CA HIS A 160 -2.28 -49.61 14.33
C HIS A 160 -2.64 -49.38 12.85
N GLU A 161 -1.88 -50.07 12.00
CA GLU A 161 -2.18 -50.82 10.77
C GLU A 161 -3.38 -50.47 9.86
N ILE A 162 -3.07 -50.52 8.56
CA ILE A 162 -3.90 -50.38 7.36
C ILE A 162 -4.85 -51.60 7.21
N PRO A 163 -6.04 -51.42 6.59
CA PRO A 163 -6.23 -52.20 5.36
C PRO A 163 -6.86 -51.40 4.20
N THR A 164 -6.28 -51.64 3.04
CA THR A 164 -6.71 -51.31 1.68
C THR A 164 -8.04 -51.99 1.35
N LYS A 165 -9.02 -51.25 0.81
CA LYS A 165 -9.97 -51.76 -0.20
C LYS A 165 -10.38 -50.67 -1.19
N ALA A 166 -10.39 -51.06 -2.46
CA ALA A 166 -10.70 -50.28 -3.63
C ALA A 166 -12.22 -50.20 -3.92
N ASP A 167 -12.52 -49.27 -4.83
CA ASP A 167 -13.73 -49.10 -5.65
C ASP A 167 -14.99 -48.51 -4.99
N ASP A 168 -15.25 -47.21 -5.24
CA ASP A 168 -16.30 -46.82 -6.21
C ASP A 168 -16.29 -45.32 -6.50
N ALA A 169 -16.65 -44.98 -7.73
CA ALA A 169 -16.60 -43.65 -8.33
C ALA A 169 -17.61 -42.66 -7.71
N GLN A 170 -17.17 -41.42 -7.46
CA GLN A 170 -17.84 -40.20 -7.94
C GLN A 170 -16.98 -38.96 -7.68
N SER A 171 -16.60 -38.31 -8.78
CA SER A 171 -15.94 -37.03 -8.87
C SER A 171 -16.79 -35.92 -8.24
N VAL A 172 -16.30 -35.34 -7.14
CA VAL A 172 -16.79 -34.05 -6.61
C VAL A 172 -15.66 -33.04 -6.72
N ASN A 173 -15.36 -32.66 -7.96
CA ASN A 173 -14.64 -31.42 -8.24
C ASN A 173 -15.66 -30.29 -8.10
N THR A 174 -15.75 -29.68 -6.91
CA THR A 174 -16.54 -28.46 -6.71
C THR A 174 -15.69 -27.33 -6.15
N VAL A 175 -15.44 -26.38 -7.05
CA VAL A 175 -15.43 -24.93 -6.80
C VAL A 175 -14.30 -24.41 -5.90
N LYS A 176 -13.11 -24.26 -6.50
CA LYS A 176 -12.16 -23.19 -6.12
C LYS A 176 -11.80 -22.23 -7.26
N ASP A 177 -12.14 -22.56 -8.52
CA ASP A 177 -11.78 -21.74 -9.70
C ASP A 177 -12.71 -20.53 -9.97
N ASN A 178 -13.89 -20.44 -9.33
CA ASN A 178 -14.86 -19.38 -9.67
C ASN A 178 -14.61 -18.04 -8.99
N GLU A 179 -13.95 -18.00 -7.83
CA GLU A 179 -13.71 -16.75 -7.10
C GLU A 179 -12.63 -15.90 -7.79
N GLU A 180 -11.54 -16.53 -8.24
CA GLU A 180 -10.45 -15.83 -8.94
C GLU A 180 -10.93 -15.27 -10.29
N GLY A 181 -11.72 -16.05 -11.03
CA GLY A 181 -12.32 -15.60 -12.30
C GLY A 181 -13.30 -14.43 -12.11
N PHE A 182 -14.15 -14.47 -11.08
CA PHE A 182 -15.09 -13.39 -10.78
C PHE A 182 -14.36 -12.11 -10.34
N LEU A 183 -13.33 -12.22 -9.50
CA LEU A 183 -12.55 -11.07 -9.07
C LEU A 183 -11.78 -10.44 -10.23
N VAL A 184 -11.17 -11.22 -11.11
CA VAL A 184 -10.48 -10.71 -12.30
C VAL A 184 -11.46 -10.03 -13.25
N GLN A 185 -12.65 -10.61 -13.47
CA GLN A 185 -13.70 -9.99 -14.29
C GLN A 185 -14.29 -8.72 -13.64
N SER A 186 -14.45 -8.70 -12.32
CA SER A 186 -14.95 -7.56 -11.56
C SER A 186 -13.90 -6.43 -11.44
N LEU A 187 -12.62 -6.78 -11.30
CA LEU A 187 -11.51 -5.82 -11.39
C LEU A 187 -11.40 -5.26 -12.81
N ARG A 188 -11.59 -6.09 -13.84
CA ARG A 188 -11.58 -5.69 -15.25
C ARG A 188 -12.74 -4.74 -15.59
N SER A 189 -13.94 -4.99 -15.08
CA SER A 189 -15.09 -4.09 -15.28
C SER A 189 -14.91 -2.76 -14.54
N LEU A 190 -14.22 -2.77 -13.39
CA LEU A 190 -13.96 -1.59 -12.59
C LEU A 190 -12.81 -0.73 -13.16
N PHE A 191 -11.78 -1.36 -13.73
CA PHE A 191 -10.55 -0.74 -14.24
C PHE A 191 -10.23 -1.17 -15.68
N PRO A 192 -10.80 -0.52 -16.70
CA PRO A 192 -10.50 -0.85 -18.10
C PRO A 192 -9.05 -0.51 -18.50
N ALA A 193 -8.41 0.42 -17.79
CA ALA A 193 -7.01 0.80 -18.00
C ALA A 193 -6.32 1.09 -16.65
N ILE A 194 -5.16 0.47 -16.46
CA ILE A 194 -4.27 0.61 -15.29
C ILE A 194 -2.93 1.15 -15.80
N GLU A 195 -2.46 2.23 -15.19
CA GLU A 195 -1.14 2.81 -15.47
C GLU A 195 -0.25 2.67 -14.23
N ILE A 196 0.93 2.10 -14.41
CA ILE A 196 1.96 1.95 -13.40
C ILE A 196 3.20 2.74 -13.85
N LYS A 197 3.57 3.74 -13.05
CA LYS A 197 4.75 4.57 -13.24
C LYS A 197 5.72 4.32 -12.12
N VAL A 198 6.97 4.06 -12.47
CA VAL A 198 8.07 3.90 -11.52
C VAL A 198 9.19 4.84 -11.93
N ASP A 199 9.55 5.79 -11.06
CA ASP A 199 10.52 6.84 -11.41
C ASP A 199 11.97 6.43 -11.18
N HIS A 200 12.19 5.44 -10.30
CA HIS A 200 13.47 4.78 -10.05
C HIS A 200 13.20 3.37 -9.53
N GLY A 201 13.82 2.36 -10.12
CA GLY A 201 13.69 0.98 -9.67
C GLY A 201 14.99 0.19 -9.76
N ARG A 202 15.16 -0.74 -8.83
CA ARG A 202 16.24 -1.71 -8.82
C ARG A 202 15.69 -3.07 -8.46
N ILE A 203 16.05 -4.05 -9.27
CA ILE A 203 15.79 -5.47 -9.04
C ILE A 203 17.15 -6.13 -8.89
N SER A 204 17.40 -6.74 -7.74
CA SER A 204 18.62 -7.47 -7.45
C SER A 204 18.28 -8.93 -7.19
N ILE A 205 18.98 -9.84 -7.85
CA ILE A 205 18.89 -11.27 -7.64
C ILE A 205 20.23 -11.69 -7.05
N ARG A 206 20.16 -12.20 -5.83
CA ARG A 206 21.30 -12.70 -5.06
C ARG A 206 21.03 -14.15 -4.69
N HIS A 207 22.06 -14.97 -4.81
CA HIS A 207 22.02 -16.35 -4.34
C HIS A 207 23.35 -16.63 -3.64
N ASP A 208 23.31 -17.20 -2.44
CA ASP A 208 24.50 -17.34 -1.59
C ASP A 208 25.50 -18.36 -2.13
N THR A 209 25.05 -19.32 -2.95
CA THR A 209 25.92 -20.28 -3.64
C THR A 209 26.53 -19.75 -4.94
N LEU A 210 26.18 -18.55 -5.39
CA LEU A 210 26.70 -17.99 -6.63
C LEU A 210 27.73 -16.88 -6.35
N PRO A 211 28.88 -16.87 -7.05
CA PRO A 211 29.91 -15.85 -6.89
C PRO A 211 29.52 -14.48 -7.48
N TYR A 212 28.44 -14.42 -8.25
CA TYR A 212 27.93 -13.20 -8.87
C TYR A 212 26.44 -13.02 -8.58
N SER A 213 26.05 -11.77 -8.29
CA SER A 213 24.66 -11.33 -8.16
C SER A 213 24.28 -10.46 -9.36
N LEU A 214 23.04 -10.59 -9.83
CA LEU A 214 22.50 -9.82 -10.94
C LEU A 214 21.74 -8.60 -10.39
N SER A 215 22.04 -7.41 -10.89
CA SER A 215 21.33 -6.17 -10.55
C SER A 215 20.87 -5.47 -11.82
N ILE A 216 19.55 -5.34 -11.95
CA ILE A 216 18.87 -4.59 -12.99
C ILE A 216 18.41 -3.27 -12.36
N ARG A 217 18.80 -2.15 -12.95
CA ARG A 217 18.36 -0.81 -12.53
C ARG A 217 17.70 -0.10 -13.69
N PHE A 218 16.68 0.67 -13.41
CA PHE A 218 16.05 1.56 -14.37
C PHE A 218 15.69 2.86 -13.66
N ASN A 219 15.72 3.96 -14.42
CA ASN A 219 15.22 5.22 -13.90
C ASN A 219 13.72 5.20 -14.10
N THR A 220 13.24 5.54 -15.29
CA THR A 220 11.81 5.61 -15.53
C THR A 220 11.29 4.31 -16.15
N MET A 221 10.20 3.77 -15.60
CA MET A 221 9.38 2.71 -16.19
C MET A 221 7.93 3.18 -16.23
N ASN A 222 7.32 3.16 -17.40
CA ASN A 222 5.89 3.37 -17.59
C ASN A 222 5.29 2.09 -18.16
N SER A 223 4.33 1.54 -17.45
CA SER A 223 3.61 0.34 -17.82
C SER A 223 2.13 0.69 -17.91
N VAL A 224 1.53 0.47 -19.07
CA VAL A 224 0.11 0.73 -19.32
C VAL A 224 -0.53 -0.59 -19.71
N PHE A 225 -1.50 -1.01 -18.92
CA PHE A 225 -2.33 -2.18 -19.17
C PHE A 225 -3.73 -1.70 -19.56
N THR A 226 -4.17 -2.01 -20.77
CA THR A 226 -5.50 -1.66 -21.27
C THR A 226 -6.23 -2.91 -21.75
N SER A 227 -7.47 -3.07 -21.30
CA SER A 227 -8.40 -4.07 -21.82
C SER A 227 -9.34 -3.37 -22.79
N GLU A 228 -9.26 -3.72 -24.07
CA GLU A 228 -10.22 -3.24 -25.07
C GLU A 228 -11.33 -4.27 -25.27
N SER A 229 -12.58 -3.80 -25.39
CA SER A 229 -13.67 -4.63 -25.88
C SER A 229 -13.49 -4.82 -27.39
N PRO A 230 -13.75 -6.02 -27.92
CA PRO A 230 -13.55 -6.30 -29.34
C PRO A 230 -14.32 -5.31 -30.21
N SER A 231 -13.63 -4.80 -31.23
CA SER A 231 -14.22 -3.90 -32.24
C SER A 231 -15.40 -4.59 -32.93
N LYS A 232 -16.43 -3.84 -33.34
CA LYS A 232 -17.57 -4.37 -34.12
C LYS A 232 -17.16 -5.06 -35.44
N HIS A 233 -15.92 -4.88 -35.87
CA HIS A 233 -15.34 -5.47 -37.08
C HIS A 233 -14.30 -6.57 -36.79
N ALA A 234 -14.09 -6.95 -35.52
CA ALA A 234 -13.21 -8.04 -35.16
C ALA A 234 -13.86 -9.39 -35.50
N PRO A 235 -13.09 -10.41 -35.94
CA PRO A 235 -13.64 -11.74 -36.21
C PRO A 235 -14.27 -12.29 -34.91
N GLN A 236 -15.39 -13.01 -35.03
CA GLN A 236 -16.21 -13.52 -33.92
C GLN A 236 -15.46 -14.42 -32.89
N ILE A 237 -14.20 -14.73 -33.15
CA ILE A 237 -13.30 -15.46 -32.25
C ILE A 237 -12.61 -14.58 -31.19
N ASP A 238 -12.58 -13.26 -31.36
CA ASP A 238 -11.89 -12.38 -30.42
C ASP A 238 -12.84 -11.95 -29.29
N LEU A 239 -12.83 -12.69 -28.17
CA LEU A 239 -13.61 -12.35 -26.97
C LEU A 239 -12.97 -11.18 -26.19
N MET A 240 -11.68 -10.89 -26.36
CA MET A 240 -10.95 -9.87 -25.60
C MET A 240 -9.55 -9.62 -26.16
N THR A 241 -9.22 -8.35 -26.40
CA THR A 241 -7.85 -7.91 -26.62
C THR A 241 -7.27 -7.27 -25.34
N LEU A 242 -6.20 -7.86 -24.81
CA LEU A 242 -5.39 -7.26 -23.75
C LEU A 242 -4.15 -6.63 -24.37
N ILE A 243 -3.99 -5.32 -24.18
CA ILE A 243 -2.84 -4.59 -24.68
C ILE A 243 -1.97 -4.18 -23.50
N TYR A 244 -0.73 -4.61 -23.52
CA TYR A 244 0.28 -4.26 -22.54
C TYR A 244 1.39 -3.46 -23.21
N SER A 245 1.62 -2.23 -22.75
CA SER A 245 2.67 -1.34 -23.24
C SER A 245 3.64 -1.04 -22.11
N LEU A 246 4.91 -1.36 -22.31
CA LEU A 246 5.99 -1.14 -21.36
C LEU A 246 7.10 -0.32 -21.99
N THR A 247 7.33 0.87 -21.45
CA THR A 247 8.40 1.78 -21.86
C THR A 247 9.32 2.03 -20.67
N TYR A 248 10.61 1.78 -20.85
CA TYR A 248 11.62 2.04 -19.82
C TYR A 248 12.73 2.96 -20.35
N LYS A 249 13.39 3.68 -19.45
CA LYS A 249 14.53 4.55 -19.74
C LYS A 249 15.69 4.25 -18.81
N ASN A 250 16.91 4.28 -19.37
CA ASN A 250 18.16 4.08 -18.65
C ASN A 250 18.22 2.71 -17.94
N LEU A 251 17.88 1.64 -18.66
CA LEU A 251 18.06 0.28 -18.15
C LEU A 251 19.56 -0.04 -18.07
N ARG A 252 20.00 -0.43 -16.88
CA ARG A 252 21.38 -0.85 -16.60
C ARG A 252 21.36 -2.23 -15.98
N ILE A 253 22.06 -3.17 -16.61
CA ILE A 253 22.21 -4.54 -16.13
C ILE A 253 23.66 -4.72 -15.70
N GLN A 254 23.88 -5.14 -14.47
CA GLN A 254 25.21 -5.30 -13.89
C GLN A 254 25.30 -6.61 -13.12
N PHE A 255 26.43 -7.28 -13.26
CA PHE A 255 26.83 -8.37 -12.38
C PHE A 255 27.79 -7.81 -11.34
N TYR A 256 27.52 -8.10 -10.07
CA TYR A 256 28.38 -7.74 -8.96
C TYR A 256 28.90 -9.01 -8.31
N ARG A 257 30.13 -8.98 -7.80
CA ARG A 257 30.67 -10.09 -7.02
C ARG A 257 29.83 -10.25 -5.74
N ASN A 258 29.44 -11.48 -5.44
CA ASN A 258 28.77 -11.82 -4.20
C ASN A 258 29.81 -12.02 -3.10
N GLU A 259 29.81 -11.15 -2.10
CA GLU A 259 30.73 -11.24 -0.95
C GLU A 259 30.35 -12.38 0.01
N ALA A 260 29.09 -12.84 -0.02
CA ALA A 260 28.60 -13.93 0.84
C ALA A 260 28.97 -15.33 0.32
N TYR A 261 29.56 -15.44 -0.88
CA TYR A 261 29.94 -16.72 -1.46
C TYR A 261 31.20 -17.27 -0.78
N GLN A 262 31.05 -18.39 -0.06
CA GLN A 262 32.14 -19.05 0.68
C GLN A 262 33.03 -19.97 -0.18
N GLY A 263 32.82 -20.03 -1.50
CA GLY A 263 33.56 -20.93 -2.39
C GLY A 263 32.91 -22.31 -2.53
N GLU A 264 33.28 -23.04 -3.58
CA GLU A 264 33.08 -24.49 -3.61
C GLU A 264 34.07 -25.13 -2.64
N HIS A 265 33.57 -25.76 -1.58
CA HIS A 265 34.34 -26.79 -0.90
C HIS A 265 34.57 -27.91 -1.93
N LYS A 266 35.82 -28.02 -2.40
CA LYS A 266 36.26 -29.13 -3.24
C LYS A 266 36.30 -30.38 -2.37
N ASP A 267 35.28 -31.21 -2.45
CA ASP A 267 35.34 -32.63 -2.07
C ASP A 267 35.13 -33.48 -3.31
#